data_AF-L7JB38-F1
#
_entry.id   AF-L7JB38-F1
#
_cell.length_a   1.000
_cell.length_b   1.000
_cell.length_c   1.000
_cell.angle_alpha   90.00
_cell.angle_beta   90.00
_cell.angle_gamma   90.00
#
_symmetry.space_group_name_H-M   'P 1'
#
loop_
_entity.id
_entity.type
_entity.pdbx_description
1 polymer ?
#
loop_
_entity_poly.entity_id
_entity_poly.type
_entity_poly.pdbx_seq_one_letter_code
_entity_poly.pdbx_strand_id
1 'polypeptide(L)'
;MPSSLPPSSTGGNPSADDHQQQTDKPRYVVSGTGHAAHPDDIVASCRALQAHVAKLQADAEAELRELEERIRARELAEKRRVAPGWLDSEARILEPERKLADGMEGLSLRPGPGPGQEDGPSEMAAPDHDDPGAELDRVFGGK
;
A
#
# COMPACT_ATOMS: atom_id res chain seq x y z
N MET A 1 47.70 -62.77 -8.39
CA MET A 1 47.38 -61.33 -8.21
C MET A 1 45.88 -61.20 -7.92
N PRO A 2 45.43 -61.15 -6.66
CA PRO A 2 44.04 -60.82 -6.37
C PRO A 2 43.89 -59.30 -6.18
N SER A 3 43.13 -58.65 -7.06
CA SER A 3 42.72 -57.25 -6.90
C SER A 3 41.77 -57.11 -5.72
N SER A 4 42.26 -56.56 -4.60
CA SER A 4 41.44 -56.00 -3.54
C SER A 4 41.13 -54.53 -3.88
N LEU A 5 40.10 -54.31 -4.70
CA LEU A 5 39.43 -53.01 -4.69
C LEU A 5 38.37 -53.06 -3.59
N PRO A 6 38.33 -52.10 -2.66
CA PRO A 6 37.26 -52.03 -1.67
C PRO A 6 35.92 -51.79 -2.38
N PRO A 7 34.81 -52.35 -1.90
CA PRO A 7 33.50 -52.05 -2.45
C PRO A 7 33.22 -50.56 -2.31
N SER A 8 32.84 -49.91 -3.41
CA SER A 8 32.41 -48.52 -3.40
C SER A 8 31.24 -48.37 -2.42
N SER A 9 31.51 -47.72 -1.29
CA SER A 9 30.49 -47.34 -0.31
C SER A 9 29.72 -46.16 -0.88
N THR A 10 28.71 -46.45 -1.70
CA THR A 10 27.65 -45.50 -1.98
C THR A 10 26.90 -45.34 -0.66
N GLY A 11 27.21 -44.26 0.07
CA GLY A 11 26.61 -43.95 1.36
C GLY A 11 25.11 -43.72 1.22
N GLY A 12 24.33 -44.79 1.30
CA GLY A 12 22.88 -44.75 1.45
C GLY A 12 22.53 -45.10 2.88
N ASN A 13 22.27 -44.10 3.72
CA ASN A 13 21.51 -44.30 4.95
C ASN A 13 20.01 -44.23 4.60
N PRO A 14 19.24 -45.33 4.66
CA PRO A 14 17.79 -45.24 4.65
C PRO A 14 17.32 -44.93 6.07
N SER A 15 17.50 -43.68 6.52
CA SER A 15 16.67 -43.19 7.63
C SER A 15 15.29 -42.92 7.05
N ALA A 16 14.43 -43.91 7.27
CA ALA A 16 13.00 -43.82 7.10
C ALA A 16 12.45 -42.78 8.08
N ASP A 17 11.87 -41.71 7.55
CA ASP A 17 10.56 -41.26 8.01
C ASP A 17 9.86 -40.45 6.92
N ASP A 18 8.55 -40.51 7.03
CA ASP A 18 7.42 -40.23 6.14
C ASP A 18 7.54 -39.10 5.09
N HIS A 19 7.29 -39.44 3.82
CA HIS A 19 6.12 -38.98 3.04
C HIS A 19 6.28 -39.33 1.55
N GLN A 20 5.54 -40.36 1.14
CA GLN A 20 4.94 -40.56 -0.20
C GLN A 20 5.87 -40.72 -1.42
N GLN A 21 5.97 -41.97 -1.86
CA GLN A 21 5.98 -42.39 -3.27
C GLN A 21 6.92 -41.62 -4.22
N GLN A 22 8.23 -41.70 -4.01
CA GLN A 22 9.20 -41.50 -5.09
C GLN A 22 10.17 -42.68 -5.13
N THR A 23 9.91 -43.53 -6.12
CA THR A 23 10.72 -44.65 -6.59
C THR A 23 12.21 -44.31 -6.62
N ASP A 24 13.03 -45.00 -5.81
CA ASP A 24 14.45 -45.32 -6.00
C ASP A 24 15.39 -44.24 -6.59
N LYS A 25 15.18 -42.96 -6.33
CA LYS A 25 16.11 -41.90 -6.74
C LYS A 25 17.18 -41.69 -5.66
N PRO A 26 18.47 -41.89 -5.96
CA PRO A 26 19.53 -41.78 -4.96
C PRO A 26 19.66 -40.33 -4.47
N ARG A 27 19.50 -40.12 -3.17
CA ARG A 27 19.64 -38.80 -2.54
C ARG A 27 21.10 -38.57 -2.19
N TYR A 28 21.77 -37.73 -2.99
CA TYR A 28 23.21 -37.47 -2.83
C TYR A 28 23.53 -36.00 -2.51
N VAL A 29 22.54 -35.10 -2.55
CA VAL A 29 22.73 -33.72 -2.13
C VAL A 29 22.49 -33.64 -0.64
N VAL A 30 23.53 -33.38 0.14
CA VAL A 30 23.47 -33.31 1.60
C VAL A 30 23.67 -31.86 2.06
N SER A 31 22.73 -31.35 2.85
CA SER A 31 22.85 -30.06 3.53
C SER A 31 23.76 -30.18 4.75
N GLY A 32 24.41 -29.09 5.15
CA GLY A 32 25.23 -29.02 6.38
C GLY A 32 24.44 -29.36 7.67
N THR A 33 23.11 -29.36 7.60
CA THR A 33 22.20 -29.79 8.68
C THR A 33 21.88 -31.29 8.68
N GLY A 34 22.43 -32.07 7.75
CA GLY A 34 22.23 -33.52 7.65
C GLY A 34 21.02 -33.96 6.82
N HIS A 35 20.29 -33.03 6.19
CA HIS A 35 19.20 -33.37 5.26
C HIS A 35 19.75 -33.79 3.90
N ALA A 36 19.34 -34.95 3.39
CA ALA A 36 19.74 -35.45 2.07
C ALA A 36 18.53 -35.49 1.11
N ALA A 37 18.69 -34.93 -0.09
CA ALA A 37 17.66 -34.85 -1.11
C ALA A 37 18.19 -35.21 -2.51
N HIS A 38 17.27 -35.52 -3.43
CA HIS A 38 17.58 -35.64 -4.84
C HIS A 38 17.51 -34.25 -5.50
N PRO A 39 18.37 -33.90 -6.47
CA PRO A 39 18.33 -32.60 -7.14
C PRO A 39 16.95 -32.26 -7.75
N ASP A 40 16.26 -33.24 -8.34
CA ASP A 40 14.91 -33.02 -8.89
C ASP A 40 13.93 -32.49 -7.83
N ASP A 41 14.01 -33.00 -6.60
CA ASP A 41 13.10 -32.63 -5.52
C ASP A 41 13.40 -31.23 -5.01
N ILE A 42 14.70 -30.85 -4.98
CA ILE A 42 15.13 -29.48 -4.66
C ILE A 42 14.59 -28.52 -5.71
N VAL A 43 14.76 -28.84 -7.00
CA VAL A 43 14.25 -28.00 -8.10
C VAL A 43 12.73 -27.89 -8.05
N ALA A 44 12.03 -29.00 -7.76
CA ALA A 44 10.58 -29.00 -7.59
C ALA A 44 10.15 -28.09 -6.43
N SER A 45 10.84 -28.17 -5.29
CA SER A 45 10.60 -27.30 -4.13
C SER A 45 10.83 -25.82 -4.46
N CYS A 46 11.94 -25.48 -5.12
CA CYS A 46 12.21 -24.10 -5.54
C CYS A 46 11.15 -23.56 -6.51
N ARG A 47 10.70 -24.37 -7.47
CA ARG A 47 9.64 -24.00 -8.41
C ARG A 47 8.29 -23.84 -7.71
N ALA A 48 7.95 -24.72 -6.78
CA ALA A 48 6.74 -24.61 -5.98
C ALA A 48 6.75 -23.34 -5.12
N LEU A 49 7.88 -23.01 -4.50
CA LEU A 49 8.06 -21.78 -3.74
C LEU A 49 7.92 -20.54 -4.64
N GLN A 50 8.54 -20.53 -5.81
CA GLN A 50 8.41 -19.44 -6.78
C GLN A 50 6.96 -19.23 -7.21
N ALA A 51 6.23 -20.30 -7.52
CA ALA A 51 4.82 -20.23 -7.88
C ALA A 51 3.97 -19.68 -6.73
N HIS A 52 4.25 -20.08 -5.50
CA HIS A 52 3.56 -19.58 -4.31
C HIS A 52 3.80 -18.07 -4.10
N VAL A 53 5.05 -17.62 -4.20
CA VAL A 53 5.39 -16.18 -4.07
C VAL A 53 4.72 -15.36 -5.17
N ALA A 54 4.73 -15.84 -6.42
CA ALA A 54 4.08 -15.16 -7.54
C ALA A 54 2.55 -15.04 -7.32
N LYS A 55 1.91 -16.09 -6.80
CA LYS A 55 0.50 -16.04 -6.43
C LYS A 55 0.25 -15.02 -5.33
N LEU A 56 1.06 -15.03 -4.26
CA LEU A 56 0.92 -14.09 -3.15
C LEU A 56 1.04 -12.63 -3.61
N GLN A 57 1.95 -12.35 -4.54
CA GLN A 57 2.09 -11.03 -5.14
C GLN A 57 0.85 -10.62 -5.95
N ALA A 58 0.35 -11.53 -6.80
CA ALA A 58 -0.84 -11.27 -7.59
C ALA A 58 -2.08 -11.02 -6.73
N ASP A 59 -2.25 -11.80 -5.66
CA ASP A 59 -3.36 -11.65 -4.71
C ASP A 59 -3.26 -10.29 -3.98
N ALA A 60 -2.06 -9.89 -3.53
CA ALA A 60 -1.84 -8.60 -2.89
C ALA A 60 -2.09 -7.41 -3.83
N GLU A 61 -1.66 -7.49 -5.09
CA GLU A 61 -1.94 -6.45 -6.09
C GLU A 61 -3.44 -6.33 -6.39
N ALA A 62 -4.16 -7.45 -6.42
CA ALA A 62 -5.61 -7.45 -6.62
C ALA A 62 -6.33 -6.78 -5.45
N GLU A 63 -5.94 -7.10 -4.21
CA GLU A 63 -6.50 -6.51 -2.99
C GLU A 63 -6.26 -4.99 -2.93
N LEU A 64 -5.06 -4.52 -3.31
CA LEU A 64 -4.76 -3.09 -3.41
C LEU A 64 -5.66 -2.39 -4.42
N ARG A 65 -5.84 -2.96 -5.63
CA ARG A 65 -6.73 -2.38 -6.64
C ARG A 65 -8.17 -2.30 -6.15
N GLU A 66 -8.67 -3.35 -5.50
CA GLU A 66 -10.02 -3.36 -4.92
C GLU A 66 -10.18 -2.29 -3.84
N LEU A 67 -9.18 -2.12 -2.96
CA LEU A 67 -9.19 -1.08 -1.94
C LEU A 67 -9.23 0.32 -2.59
N GLU A 68 -8.39 0.58 -3.59
CA GLU A 68 -8.37 1.85 -4.32
C GLU A 68 -9.69 2.15 -5.02
N GLU A 69 -10.34 1.13 -5.61
CA GLU A 69 -11.65 1.26 -6.23
C GLU A 69 -12.74 1.58 -5.20
N ARG A 70 -12.72 0.93 -4.03
CA ARG A 70 -13.67 1.23 -2.94
C ARG A 70 -13.51 2.65 -2.42
N ILE A 71 -12.27 3.13 -2.27
CA ILE A 71 -11.98 4.51 -1.87
C ILE A 71 -12.51 5.47 -2.93
N ARG A 72 -12.17 5.25 -4.20
CA ARG A 72 -12.65 6.09 -5.32
C ARG A 72 -14.17 6.13 -5.39
N ALA A 73 -14.85 5.01 -5.19
CA ALA A 73 -16.31 4.94 -5.18
C ALA A 73 -16.92 5.75 -4.03
N ARG A 74 -16.34 5.63 -2.81
CA ARG A 74 -16.78 6.41 -1.64
C ARG A 74 -16.57 7.91 -1.85
N GLU A 75 -15.39 8.31 -2.30
CA GLU A 75 -15.09 9.70 -2.60
C GLU A 75 -16.00 10.27 -3.68
N LEU A 76 -16.28 9.50 -4.74
CA LEU A 76 -17.19 9.93 -5.79
C LEU A 76 -18.62 10.12 -5.26
N ALA A 77 -19.09 9.20 -4.40
CA ALA A 77 -20.40 9.34 -3.76
C ALA A 77 -20.45 10.56 -2.83
N GLU A 78 -19.39 10.81 -2.06
CA GLU A 78 -19.28 11.99 -1.21
C GLU A 78 -19.23 13.29 -2.03
N LYS A 79 -18.42 13.34 -3.09
CA LYS A 79 -18.34 14.47 -4.03
C LYS A 79 -19.70 14.76 -4.68
N ARG A 80 -20.44 13.71 -5.08
CA ARG A 80 -21.82 13.82 -5.58
C ARG A 80 -22.80 14.34 -4.54
N ARG A 81 -22.61 13.99 -3.26
CA ARG A 81 -23.42 14.50 -2.15
C ARG A 81 -23.12 15.97 -1.85
N VAL A 82 -21.85 16.36 -1.85
CA VAL A 82 -21.38 17.70 -1.48
C VAL A 82 -21.67 18.73 -2.59
N ALA A 83 -21.58 18.34 -3.86
CA ALA A 83 -21.82 19.24 -4.97
C ALA A 83 -22.69 18.60 -6.07
N PRO A 84 -24.01 18.45 -5.84
CA PRO A 84 -24.94 17.97 -6.86
C PRO A 84 -24.88 18.85 -8.10
N GLY A 85 -24.59 18.27 -9.27
CA GLY A 85 -24.62 18.99 -10.56
C GLY A 85 -23.40 19.85 -10.89
N TRP A 86 -22.35 19.89 -10.05
CA TRP A 86 -21.11 20.63 -10.32
C TRP A 86 -19.96 19.74 -10.83
N LEU A 87 -19.87 18.48 -10.34
CA LEU A 87 -18.73 17.59 -10.64
C LEU A 87 -18.89 16.77 -11.93
N ASP A 88 -20.13 16.47 -12.32
CA ASP A 88 -20.48 15.60 -13.47
C ASP A 88 -21.11 16.39 -14.64
N SER A 89 -21.17 17.72 -14.57
CA SER A 89 -21.74 18.56 -15.61
C SER A 89 -20.63 19.26 -16.40
N GLU A 90 -20.59 19.11 -17.73
CA GLU A 90 -19.75 19.91 -18.64
C GLU A 90 -20.15 21.41 -18.68
N ALA A 91 -20.90 21.88 -17.68
CA ALA A 91 -21.32 23.26 -17.54
C ALA A 91 -20.12 24.11 -17.11
N ARG A 92 -19.39 24.64 -18.10
CA ARG A 92 -18.43 25.73 -17.88
C ARG A 92 -19.21 26.92 -17.29
N ILE A 93 -18.81 27.39 -16.10
CA ILE A 93 -19.27 28.70 -15.61
C ILE A 93 -18.93 29.73 -16.69
N LEU A 94 -19.92 30.49 -17.13
CA LEU A 94 -19.69 31.67 -17.94
C LEU A 94 -19.05 32.71 -17.02
N GLU A 95 -17.79 33.09 -17.29
CA GLU A 95 -17.22 34.27 -16.65
C GLU A 95 -18.04 35.49 -17.08
N PRO A 96 -18.52 36.33 -16.14
CA PRO A 96 -19.19 37.55 -16.52
C PRO A 96 -18.21 38.44 -17.28
N GLU A 97 -18.60 38.90 -18.47
CA GLU A 97 -17.82 39.90 -19.20
C GLU A 97 -17.55 41.08 -18.27
N ARG A 98 -16.27 41.28 -17.94
CA ARG A 98 -15.83 42.57 -17.40
C ARG A 98 -16.06 43.56 -18.52
N LYS A 99 -17.18 44.29 -18.45
CA LYS A 99 -17.31 45.56 -19.15
C LYS A 99 -16.07 46.37 -18.77
N LEU A 100 -15.10 46.40 -19.69
CA LEU A 100 -14.13 47.47 -19.74
C LEU A 100 -14.98 48.74 -19.81
N ALA A 101 -15.07 49.39 -18.66
CA ALA A 101 -15.61 50.73 -18.55
C ALA A 101 -14.70 51.61 -19.41
N ASP A 102 -15.14 51.86 -20.64
CA ASP A 102 -14.60 52.96 -21.42
C ASP A 102 -15.26 54.23 -20.85
N GLY A 103 -14.50 54.91 -20.00
CA GLY A 103 -14.76 56.27 -19.54
C GLY A 103 -15.72 56.42 -18.36
N MET A 104 -15.24 56.17 -17.14
CA MET A 104 -15.50 57.11 -16.04
C MET A 104 -14.46 56.93 -14.94
N GLU A 105 -13.84 58.04 -14.60
CA GLU A 105 -12.73 58.19 -13.67
C GLU A 105 -13.03 57.65 -12.26
N GLY A 106 -11.97 57.11 -11.65
CA GLY A 106 -11.70 57.29 -10.23
C GLY A 106 -12.56 56.48 -9.27
N LEU A 107 -11.99 55.39 -8.76
CA LEU A 107 -11.99 55.11 -7.32
C LEU A 107 -10.77 54.23 -7.01
N SER A 108 -9.73 54.96 -6.61
CA SER A 108 -8.49 54.51 -5.98
C SER A 108 -8.68 53.26 -5.11
N LEU A 109 -8.00 52.17 -5.47
CA LEU A 109 -7.69 51.09 -4.53
C LEU A 109 -6.68 51.61 -3.51
N ARG A 110 -7.16 52.33 -2.49
CA ARG A 110 -6.44 52.61 -1.23
C ARG A 110 -7.42 53.10 -0.16
N PRO A 111 -7.53 52.39 0.97
CA PRO A 111 -7.47 53.00 2.28
C PRO A 111 -6.01 52.89 2.77
N GLY A 112 -5.37 54.04 2.94
CA GLY A 112 -4.13 54.15 3.71
C GLY A 112 -4.40 53.97 5.21
N PRO A 113 -3.34 53.84 6.02
CA PRO A 113 -3.41 53.56 7.45
C PRO A 113 -3.89 54.81 8.22
N GLY A 114 -4.75 54.61 9.21
CA GLY A 114 -5.22 55.65 10.14
C GLY A 114 -5.22 55.13 11.58
N PRO A 115 -5.04 55.99 12.60
CA PRO A 115 -4.17 55.72 13.73
C PRO A 115 -4.89 55.14 14.97
N GLY A 116 -4.17 54.25 15.67
CA GLY A 116 -4.23 54.08 17.13
C GLY A 116 -5.54 53.59 17.75
N GLN A 117 -5.66 52.28 17.95
CA GLN A 117 -6.12 51.74 19.23
C GLN A 117 -5.58 50.31 19.40
N GLU A 118 -4.75 50.14 20.41
CA GLU A 118 -4.20 48.89 20.88
C GLU A 118 -5.30 48.14 21.64
N ASP A 119 -5.43 46.82 21.38
CA ASP A 119 -5.79 45.74 22.30
C ASP A 119 -6.73 44.68 21.70
N GLY A 120 -6.21 43.43 21.64
CA GLY A 120 -7.02 42.21 21.73
C GLY A 120 -7.10 41.33 20.47
N PRO A 121 -6.59 40.09 20.47
CA PRO A 121 -6.99 39.09 19.49
C PRO A 121 -8.44 38.67 19.75
N SER A 122 -9.38 39.04 18.88
CA SER A 122 -10.76 38.58 18.96
C SER A 122 -10.85 37.10 18.60
N GLU A 123 -11.06 36.29 19.64
CA GLU A 123 -11.71 34.99 19.60
C GLU A 123 -13.05 35.10 18.86
N MET A 124 -13.13 34.54 17.65
CA MET A 124 -14.41 34.05 17.13
C MET A 124 -14.48 32.56 17.45
N ALA A 125 -15.14 32.27 18.57
CA ALA A 125 -15.49 30.94 19.03
C ALA A 125 -16.22 30.16 17.92
N ALA A 126 -15.53 29.18 17.35
CA ALA A 126 -16.17 28.03 16.73
C ALA A 126 -16.60 27.08 17.86
N PRO A 127 -17.75 26.40 17.75
CA PRO A 127 -18.16 25.42 18.75
C PRO A 127 -17.10 24.33 18.84
N ASP A 128 -16.80 23.92 20.07
CA ASP A 128 -15.85 22.88 20.46
C ASP A 128 -15.91 21.68 19.51
N HIS A 129 -15.09 21.70 18.47
CA HIS A 129 -14.78 20.50 17.72
C HIS A 129 -13.55 19.94 18.44
N ASP A 130 -13.79 18.95 19.29
CA ASP A 130 -12.75 18.14 19.91
C ASP A 130 -11.66 17.87 18.87
N ASP A 131 -10.46 18.38 19.15
CA ASP A 131 -9.31 18.24 18.26
C ASP A 131 -9.09 16.74 18.01
N PRO A 132 -9.30 16.25 16.78
CA PRO A 132 -9.17 14.82 16.49
C PRO A 132 -7.76 14.30 16.81
N GLY A 133 -6.76 15.18 16.85
CA GLY A 133 -5.41 14.84 17.31
C GLY A 133 -5.35 14.50 18.81
N ALA A 134 -6.13 15.19 19.63
CA ALA A 134 -6.18 14.97 21.08
C ALA A 134 -6.87 13.64 21.46
N GLU A 135 -7.86 13.19 20.67
CA GLU A 135 -8.46 11.87 20.85
C GLU A 135 -7.48 10.73 20.55
N LEU A 136 -6.70 10.87 19.48
CA LEU A 136 -5.67 9.88 19.12
C LEU A 136 -4.56 9.82 20.17
N ASP A 137 -4.12 10.97 20.69
CA ASP A 137 -3.10 11.02 21.73
C ASP A 137 -3.58 10.39 23.06
N ARG A 138 -4.87 10.54 23.40
CA ARG A 138 -5.47 9.87 24.57
C ARG A 138 -5.52 8.34 24.43
N VAL A 139 -5.76 7.83 23.21
CA VAL A 139 -5.88 6.38 22.95
C VAL A 139 -4.51 5.71 22.83
N PHE A 140 -3.51 6.41 22.28
CA PHE A 140 -2.22 5.83 21.91
C PHE A 140 -1.00 6.38 22.68
N GLY A 141 -1.11 7.54 23.34
CA GLY A 141 -0.01 8.20 24.04
C GLY A 141 0.32 7.65 25.43
N GLY A 142 -0.39 6.62 25.90
CA GLY A 142 -0.19 6.04 27.23
C GLY A 142 0.96 5.02 27.31
N LYS A 143 2.15 5.47 27.73
CA LYS A 143 3.10 4.69 28.54
C LYS A 143 3.70 5.54 29.65
#